data_AF-A0A7X8AGI3-F1
#
_entry.id   AF-A0A7X8AGI3-F1
#
_cell.length_a   1.000
_cell.length_b   1.000
_cell.length_c   1.000
_cell.angle_alpha   90.00
_cell.angle_beta   90.00
_cell.angle_gamma   90.00
#
_symmetry.space_group_name_H-M   'P 1'
#
loop_
_entity.id
_entity.type
_entity.pdbx_description
1 polymer ?
#
loop_
_entity_poly.entity_id
_entity_poly.type
_entity_poly.pdbx_seq_one_letter_code
_entity_poly.pdbx_strand_id
1 'polypeptide(L)'
;MKKTIIFLLASVILASPLGYAKSLNREVAPSQFPDFRIVVDKDYSFEDLDKKYTIIEHTKEEGLVFYRLEKKQTAKSIAYLPVLDKNNNPVKLSPKDPDYCYEVAKALNVSIAADHLETESDIQAVSVVFYNYGDYEPYTVLTQSSFSKHGTGSLGFVGFEDMCKYKMLSKGSAYIIDTNLNIEYLRLEDKEYKITHETLNPDLEESKLIYGIDDVVTHTYSTYDNVGTGYIHLQPDNLIYTIAGKRIKYYPPPTLKDGQLMVGLEIVEKMGAFHERIKDTKEYRIVKADKPVHGPITITDITITIGEKKAIVDGQEYELSAIPYYYTVKPYNDNPMIPLRDFCYLLNNKLHWRAIDSSALIERFMQIYPREPLPKK
;
A
#
# COMPACT_ATOMS: atom_id res chain seq x y z
N MET A 1 48.74 -32.41 -36.09
CA MET A 1 47.32 -32.01 -36.28
C MET A 1 46.56 -32.29 -34.99
N LYS A 2 46.26 -31.23 -34.23
CA LYS A 2 45.52 -31.32 -32.95
C LYS A 2 44.04 -31.52 -33.24
N LYS A 3 43.45 -32.60 -32.73
CA LYS A 3 42.00 -32.83 -32.77
C LYS A 3 41.36 -32.16 -31.55
N THR A 4 40.53 -31.16 -31.80
CA THR A 4 39.72 -30.48 -30.80
C THR A 4 38.58 -31.41 -30.39
N ILE A 5 38.58 -31.84 -29.13
CA ILE A 5 37.45 -32.50 -28.48
C ILE A 5 36.57 -31.39 -27.90
N ILE A 6 35.35 -31.25 -28.41
CA ILE A 6 34.33 -30.36 -27.86
C ILE A 6 33.73 -31.08 -26.66
N PHE A 7 34.13 -30.68 -25.46
CA PHE A 7 33.44 -31.03 -24.22
C PHE A 7 32.15 -30.22 -24.13
N LEU A 8 31.02 -30.88 -24.33
CA LEU A 8 29.70 -30.35 -23.95
C LEU A 8 29.61 -30.43 -22.41
N LEU A 9 30.09 -29.39 -21.73
CA LEU A 9 29.78 -29.21 -20.31
C LEU A 9 28.30 -28.85 -20.22
N ALA A 10 27.49 -29.83 -19.84
CA ALA A 10 26.18 -29.60 -19.25
C ALA A 10 26.40 -28.92 -17.89
N SER A 11 26.53 -27.60 -17.91
CA SER A 11 26.51 -26.78 -16.72
C SER A 11 25.08 -26.73 -16.19
N VAL A 12 24.81 -27.59 -15.20
CA VAL A 12 23.80 -27.35 -14.18
C VAL A 12 24.20 -26.04 -13.48
N ILE A 13 23.76 -24.91 -14.03
CA ILE A 13 23.79 -23.63 -13.32
C ILE A 13 22.48 -23.57 -12.56
N LEU A 14 22.60 -23.82 -11.25
CA LEU A 14 21.65 -23.44 -10.22
C LEU A 14 21.07 -22.06 -10.56
N ALA A 15 19.80 -22.01 -10.93
CA ALA A 15 19.06 -20.78 -11.00
C ALA A 15 19.07 -20.15 -9.61
N SER A 16 19.89 -19.11 -9.44
CA SER A 16 19.81 -18.22 -8.30
C SER A 16 18.37 -17.73 -8.13
N PRO A 17 17.85 -17.59 -6.90
CA PRO A 17 16.46 -17.21 -6.62
C PRO A 17 16.11 -15.75 -6.98
N LEU A 18 16.99 -15.04 -7.69
CA LEU A 18 16.85 -13.63 -8.09
C LEU A 18 16.42 -13.44 -9.56
N GLY A 19 16.02 -14.52 -10.24
CA GLY A 19 15.66 -14.52 -11.66
C GLY A 19 14.21 -14.18 -11.97
N TYR A 20 13.62 -13.15 -11.38
CA TYR A 20 12.40 -12.48 -11.89
C TYR A 20 12.39 -10.98 -11.57
N ALA A 21 13.55 -10.32 -11.60
CA ALA A 21 13.64 -8.88 -11.79
C ALA A 21 14.07 -8.59 -13.23
N LYS A 22 13.24 -9.01 -14.20
CA LYS A 22 13.42 -8.62 -15.61
C LYS A 22 12.49 -7.42 -15.89
N SER A 23 13.10 -6.24 -15.78
CA SER A 23 12.74 -4.96 -16.38
C SER A 23 11.25 -4.55 -16.37
N LEU A 24 10.89 -3.71 -15.40
CA LEU A 24 9.82 -2.71 -15.56
C LEU A 24 10.43 -1.30 -15.55
N ASN A 25 11.48 -1.07 -16.35
CA ASN A 25 11.72 0.26 -16.90
C ASN A 25 10.75 0.42 -18.08
N ARG A 26 9.47 0.64 -17.79
CA ARG A 26 8.56 1.26 -18.76
C ARG A 26 8.56 2.74 -18.42
N GLU A 27 9.30 3.50 -19.22
CA GLU A 27 9.25 4.96 -19.20
C GLU A 27 7.81 5.44 -19.48
N VAL A 28 7.40 6.42 -18.68
CA VAL A 28 6.18 7.24 -18.77
C VAL A 28 4.86 6.46 -18.81
N ALA A 29 4.63 5.58 -17.83
CA ALA A 29 3.25 5.31 -17.46
C ALA A 29 2.70 6.54 -16.71
N PRO A 30 1.46 7.01 -17.01
CA PRO A 30 0.79 7.95 -16.12
C PRO A 30 0.72 7.35 -14.72
N SER A 31 0.73 8.20 -13.70
CA SER A 31 0.58 7.72 -12.32
C SER A 31 -0.71 6.89 -12.20
N GLN A 32 -0.62 5.78 -11.46
CA GLN A 32 -1.77 4.94 -11.13
C GLN A 32 -2.48 5.40 -9.86
N PHE A 33 -1.94 6.45 -9.21
CA PHE A 33 -2.47 7.01 -7.98
C PHE A 33 -3.55 8.05 -8.28
N PRO A 34 -4.48 8.28 -7.35
CA PRO A 34 -5.48 9.33 -7.48
C PRO A 34 -4.83 10.71 -7.50
N ASP A 35 -5.50 11.66 -8.13
CA ASP A 35 -5.13 13.06 -8.03
C ASP A 35 -5.35 13.54 -6.60
N PHE A 36 -4.44 14.36 -6.10
CA PHE A 36 -4.61 15.00 -4.79
C PHE A 36 -3.91 16.34 -4.71
N ARG A 37 -4.32 17.16 -3.74
CA ARG A 37 -3.70 18.45 -3.44
C ARG A 37 -3.44 18.57 -1.95
N ILE A 38 -2.26 19.08 -1.61
CA ILE A 38 -1.93 19.54 -0.27
C ILE A 38 -2.10 21.05 -0.27
N VAL A 39 -2.99 21.53 0.60
CA VAL A 39 -3.38 22.94 0.66
C VAL A 39 -3.15 23.52 2.04
N VAL A 40 -2.80 24.80 2.09
CA VAL A 40 -2.70 25.58 3.34
C VAL A 40 -3.95 26.44 3.49
N ASP A 41 -4.52 26.44 4.69
CA ASP A 41 -5.66 27.28 5.08
C ASP A 41 -5.26 28.29 6.19
N LYS A 42 -6.14 29.26 6.43
CA LYS A 42 -5.95 30.45 7.27
C LYS A 42 -5.66 30.15 8.76
N ASP A 43 -6.08 29.00 9.27
CA ASP A 43 -6.12 28.72 10.70
C ASP A 43 -4.75 28.40 11.34
N TYR A 44 -3.72 28.10 10.55
CA TYR A 44 -2.39 27.74 11.06
C TYR A 44 -1.39 28.91 10.96
N SER A 45 -1.38 29.83 11.92
CA SER A 45 -0.37 30.93 12.04
C SER A 45 -0.24 31.92 10.86
N PHE A 46 -1.06 31.78 9.82
CA PHE A 46 -1.07 32.58 8.59
C PHE A 46 -2.39 33.36 8.45
N GLU A 47 -2.62 34.31 9.35
CA GLU A 47 -3.87 35.11 9.38
C GLU A 47 -4.12 35.95 8.10
N ASP A 48 -3.11 36.11 7.25
CA ASP A 48 -3.13 36.90 6.00
C ASP A 48 -3.47 36.06 4.74
N LEU A 49 -3.88 34.81 4.89
CA LEU A 49 -4.41 34.02 3.77
C LEU A 49 -5.87 34.39 3.50
N ASP A 50 -6.12 35.03 2.35
CA ASP A 50 -7.48 35.40 1.90
C ASP A 50 -8.28 34.20 1.35
N LYS A 51 -7.61 33.08 1.06
CA LYS A 51 -8.17 31.84 0.54
C LYS A 51 -7.21 30.67 0.76
N LYS A 52 -7.68 29.44 0.50
CA LYS A 52 -6.83 28.25 0.43
C LYS A 52 -5.86 28.31 -0.74
N TYR A 53 -4.66 27.79 -0.55
CA TYR A 53 -3.64 27.71 -1.59
C TYR A 53 -3.04 26.32 -1.69
N THR A 54 -2.94 25.82 -2.92
CA THR A 54 -2.22 24.59 -3.25
C THR A 54 -0.72 24.83 -3.23
N ILE A 55 -0.01 24.01 -2.48
CA ILE A 55 1.46 24.07 -2.37
C ILE A 55 2.13 22.83 -2.97
N ILE A 56 1.42 21.69 -2.98
CA ILE A 56 1.79 20.46 -3.68
C ILE A 56 0.53 19.91 -4.32
N GLU A 57 0.65 19.45 -5.55
CA GLU A 57 -0.38 18.71 -6.26
C GLU A 57 0.21 17.42 -6.79
N HIS A 58 -0.60 16.37 -6.86
CA HIS A 58 -0.28 15.15 -7.56
C HIS A 58 -1.32 14.96 -8.66
N THR A 59 -0.87 14.71 -9.89
CA THR A 59 -1.74 14.40 -11.02
C THR A 59 -1.30 13.12 -11.72
N LYS A 60 -2.24 12.39 -12.32
CA LYS A 60 -1.93 11.23 -13.16
C LYS A 60 -0.99 11.53 -14.31
N GLU A 61 -1.03 12.75 -14.84
CA GLU A 61 -0.27 13.16 -16.01
C GLU A 61 1.15 13.63 -15.66
N GLU A 62 1.30 14.41 -14.59
CA GLU A 62 2.55 15.10 -14.24
C GLU A 62 3.24 14.49 -12.99
N GLY A 63 2.60 13.57 -12.27
CA GLY A 63 3.09 13.09 -10.97
C GLY A 63 3.01 14.21 -9.92
N LEU A 64 4.02 14.32 -9.06
CA LEU A 64 4.10 15.42 -8.08
C LEU A 64 4.53 16.73 -8.74
N VAL A 65 3.71 17.75 -8.52
CA VAL A 65 3.88 19.13 -8.94
C VAL A 65 4.06 19.99 -7.69
N PHE A 66 5.13 20.77 -7.68
CA PHE A 66 5.44 21.73 -6.62
C PHE A 66 5.22 23.15 -7.14
N TYR A 67 4.84 24.06 -6.25
CA TYR A 67 4.60 25.46 -6.59
C TYR A 67 5.65 26.37 -5.96
N ARG A 68 6.05 27.44 -6.69
CA ARG A 68 7.08 28.37 -6.21
C ARG A 68 6.52 29.19 -5.05
N LEU A 69 7.29 29.32 -3.98
CA LEU A 69 6.85 30.03 -2.77
C LEU A 69 7.70 31.28 -2.49
N GLU A 70 7.02 32.38 -2.18
CA GLU A 70 7.64 33.61 -1.70
C GLU A 70 7.46 33.78 -0.20
N LYS A 71 8.54 34.19 0.48
CA LYS A 71 8.50 34.54 1.89
C LYS A 71 7.87 35.92 2.05
N LYS A 72 6.76 36.02 2.79
CA LYS A 72 6.13 37.28 3.17
C LYS A 72 6.22 37.49 4.67
N GLN A 73 6.63 38.70 5.06
CA GLN A 73 6.52 39.14 6.44
C GLN A 73 5.06 39.54 6.69
N THR A 74 4.40 38.85 7.62
CA THR A 74 3.07 39.22 8.11
C THR A 74 3.21 40.04 9.39
N ALA A 75 2.09 40.58 9.87
CA ALA A 75 2.05 41.34 11.12
C ALA A 75 2.48 40.53 12.37
N LYS A 76 2.37 39.19 12.30
CA LYS A 76 2.63 38.29 13.45
C LYS A 76 3.77 37.30 13.22
N SER A 77 4.11 36.99 11.97
CA SER A 77 5.08 35.93 11.64
C SER A 77 5.65 36.10 10.23
N ILE A 78 6.38 35.08 9.78
CA ILE A 78 6.79 34.88 8.40
C ILE A 78 5.84 33.84 7.79
N ALA A 79 5.23 34.17 6.65
CA ALA A 79 4.46 33.26 5.81
C ALA A 79 5.23 32.90 4.54
N TYR A 80 4.93 31.73 3.97
CA TYR A 80 5.38 31.36 2.64
C TYR A 80 4.14 31.16 1.77
N LEU A 81 3.97 32.01 0.75
CA LEU A 81 2.80 32.03 -0.12
C LEU A 81 3.17 31.62 -1.54
N PRO A 82 2.28 31.00 -2.32
CA PRO A 82 2.58 30.72 -3.72
C PRO A 82 2.77 32.03 -4.50
N VAL A 83 3.82 32.05 -5.32
CA VAL A 83 4.00 33.09 -6.33
C VAL A 83 2.89 32.93 -7.37
N LEU A 84 2.18 34.02 -7.65
CA LEU A 84 1.09 34.03 -8.62
C LEU A 84 1.57 34.59 -9.97
N ASP A 85 1.08 34.01 -11.05
CA ASP A 85 1.26 34.54 -12.39
C ASP A 85 0.34 35.75 -12.66
N LYS A 86 0.46 36.34 -13.84
CA LYS A 86 -0.37 37.48 -14.29
C LYS A 86 -1.88 37.19 -14.31
N ASN A 87 -2.29 35.92 -14.25
CA ASN A 87 -3.68 35.46 -14.26
C ASN A 87 -4.15 35.01 -12.87
N ASN A 88 -3.38 35.28 -11.81
CA ASN A 88 -3.62 34.83 -10.43
C ASN A 88 -3.56 33.32 -10.21
N ASN A 89 -2.85 32.57 -11.06
CA ASN A 89 -2.61 31.15 -10.87
C ASN A 89 -1.26 30.93 -10.17
N PRO A 90 -1.15 29.92 -9.28
CA PRO A 90 0.13 29.52 -8.69
C PRO A 90 1.15 29.14 -9.77
N VAL A 91 2.37 29.65 -9.66
CA VAL A 91 3.47 29.35 -10.58
C VAL A 91 4.06 27.98 -10.24
N LYS A 92 3.88 27.01 -11.15
CA LYS A 92 4.49 25.67 -11.06
C LYS A 92 6.02 25.77 -11.08
N LEU A 93 6.69 25.01 -10.23
CA LEU A 93 8.14 24.82 -10.28
C LEU A 93 8.50 23.87 -11.42
N SER A 94 9.46 24.28 -12.24
CA SER A 94 9.98 23.44 -13.32
C SER A 94 11.16 22.65 -12.79
N PRO A 95 11.20 21.31 -12.96
CA PRO A 95 12.37 20.48 -12.63
C PRO A 95 13.69 20.97 -13.25
N LYS A 96 13.61 21.77 -14.33
CA LYS A 96 14.77 22.36 -15.02
C LYS A 96 15.34 23.60 -14.31
N ASP A 97 14.60 24.19 -13.37
CA ASP A 97 14.99 25.38 -12.62
C ASP A 97 16.29 25.11 -11.82
N PRO A 98 17.29 26.02 -11.84
CA PRO A 98 18.56 25.81 -11.13
C PRO A 98 18.41 25.63 -9.61
N ASP A 99 17.36 26.21 -9.02
CA ASP A 99 17.02 26.20 -7.61
C ASP A 99 15.84 25.26 -7.28
N TYR A 100 15.47 24.37 -8.20
CA TYR A 100 14.31 23.49 -8.06
C TYR A 100 14.25 22.77 -6.71
N CYS A 101 15.32 22.06 -6.32
CA CYS A 101 15.35 21.32 -5.06
C CYS A 101 15.22 22.23 -3.83
N TYR A 102 15.71 23.46 -3.92
CA TYR A 102 15.61 24.45 -2.83
C TYR A 102 14.17 24.95 -2.69
N GLU A 103 13.51 25.26 -3.79
CA GLU A 103 12.10 25.66 -3.80
C GLU A 103 11.17 24.51 -3.36
N VAL A 104 11.47 23.27 -3.75
CA VAL A 104 10.76 22.08 -3.25
C VAL A 104 10.91 21.94 -1.73
N ALA A 105 12.13 22.11 -1.19
CA ALA A 105 12.35 22.04 0.25
C ALA A 105 11.54 23.10 1.03
N LYS A 106 11.39 24.31 0.47
CA LYS A 106 10.48 25.33 1.03
C LYS A 106 9.03 24.84 1.01
N ALA A 107 8.56 24.29 -0.10
CA ALA A 107 7.20 23.78 -0.21
C ALA A 107 6.90 22.65 0.78
N LEU A 108 7.88 21.77 1.03
CA LEU A 108 7.76 20.71 2.04
C LEU A 108 7.69 21.27 3.45
N ASN A 109 8.55 22.23 3.79
CA ASN A 109 8.54 22.88 5.10
C ASN A 109 7.19 23.60 5.38
N VAL A 110 6.55 24.13 4.34
CA VAL A 110 5.22 24.75 4.45
C VAL A 110 4.11 23.71 4.50
N SER A 111 4.28 22.57 3.81
CA SER A 111 3.37 21.43 3.88
C SER A 111 3.29 20.79 5.26
N ILE A 112 4.33 20.96 6.08
CA ILE A 112 4.28 20.59 7.51
C ILE A 112 3.14 21.33 8.25
N ALA A 113 2.78 22.54 7.80
CA ALA A 113 1.70 23.35 8.36
C ALA A 113 0.37 23.20 7.57
N ALA A 114 0.27 22.25 6.64
CA ALA A 114 -0.92 22.02 5.85
C ALA A 114 -1.91 21.10 6.59
N ASP A 115 -3.16 21.56 6.73
CA ASP A 115 -4.22 20.84 7.45
C ASP A 115 -5.08 19.93 6.55
N HIS A 116 -4.95 20.04 5.23
CA HIS A 116 -5.90 19.44 4.30
C HIS A 116 -5.24 18.78 3.09
N LEU A 117 -5.55 17.50 2.92
CA LEU A 117 -5.46 16.78 1.64
C LEU A 117 -6.82 16.80 0.97
N GLU A 118 -6.88 17.37 -0.22
CA GLU A 118 -8.03 17.26 -1.09
C GLU A 118 -7.78 16.11 -2.05
N THR A 119 -8.57 15.04 -1.94
CA THR A 119 -8.49 13.87 -2.82
C THR A 119 -9.88 13.26 -3.01
N GLU A 120 -10.12 12.63 -4.16
CA GLU A 120 -11.37 11.91 -4.45
C GLU A 120 -11.39 10.47 -3.88
N SER A 121 -10.31 10.01 -3.26
CA SER A 121 -10.17 8.63 -2.78
C SER A 121 -9.25 8.51 -1.55
N ASP A 122 -9.38 7.42 -0.79
CA ASP A 122 -8.62 7.23 0.44
C ASP A 122 -7.11 7.02 0.20
N ILE A 123 -6.29 8.02 0.57
CA ILE A 123 -4.82 7.95 0.59
C ILE A 123 -4.36 7.66 2.02
N GLN A 124 -3.57 6.59 2.21
CA GLN A 124 -3.09 6.19 3.54
C GLN A 124 -1.96 7.08 4.04
N ALA A 125 -1.00 7.41 3.17
CA ALA A 125 0.06 8.36 3.49
C ALA A 125 0.67 8.98 2.23
N VAL A 126 1.17 10.20 2.40
CA VAL A 126 2.06 10.84 1.43
C VAL A 126 3.36 11.11 2.16
N SER A 127 4.48 10.64 1.60
CA SER A 127 5.79 10.78 2.24
C SER A 127 6.82 11.31 1.23
N VAL A 128 7.19 12.57 1.39
CA VAL A 128 7.97 13.29 0.40
C VAL A 128 9.38 13.54 0.95
N VAL A 129 10.40 13.00 0.26
CA VAL A 129 11.78 12.88 0.76
C VAL A 129 12.79 13.60 -0.14
N PHE A 130 12.94 14.92 -0.04
CA PHE A 130 13.89 15.66 -0.89
C PHE A 130 15.24 15.96 -0.22
N TYR A 131 16.33 15.80 -1.00
CA TYR A 131 17.69 16.21 -0.65
C TYR A 131 18.11 17.44 -1.46
N ASN A 132 18.76 18.42 -0.82
CA ASN A 132 19.32 19.60 -1.47
C ASN A 132 20.86 19.51 -1.62
N TYR A 133 21.41 20.08 -2.69
CA TYR A 133 22.84 20.30 -2.88
C TYR A 133 23.25 21.65 -2.25
N GLY A 134 24.10 21.66 -1.23
CA GLY A 134 24.71 22.88 -0.68
C GLY A 134 25.10 22.79 0.81
N ASP A 135 25.95 23.73 1.27
CA ASP A 135 26.61 23.83 2.59
C ASP A 135 25.68 24.03 3.82
N TYR A 136 24.44 23.57 3.78
CA TYR A 136 23.48 23.75 4.88
C TYR A 136 22.85 22.40 5.27
N GLU A 137 23.16 21.91 6.47
CA GLU A 137 22.40 20.86 7.16
C GLU A 137 21.15 21.43 7.88
N PRO A 138 20.09 20.65 8.20
CA PRO A 138 19.83 19.25 7.86
C PRO A 138 18.72 19.08 6.80
N TYR A 139 18.72 17.90 6.18
CA TYR A 139 17.83 17.46 5.12
C TYR A 139 16.38 17.33 5.62
N THR A 140 15.43 17.93 4.89
CA THR A 140 14.01 17.92 5.29
C THR A 140 13.30 16.74 4.65
N VAL A 141 12.79 15.84 5.49
CA VAL A 141 11.87 14.80 5.06
C VAL A 141 10.49 15.12 5.62
N LEU A 142 9.49 15.20 4.75
CA LEU A 142 8.10 15.31 5.16
C LEU A 142 7.50 13.91 5.17
N THR A 143 7.34 13.32 6.34
CA THR A 143 6.49 12.14 6.55
C THR A 143 5.12 12.63 7.03
N GLN A 144 4.04 12.34 6.30
CA GLN A 144 2.68 12.57 6.80
C GLN A 144 1.91 11.26 6.75
N SER A 145 1.78 10.64 7.93
CA SER A 145 0.94 9.46 8.15
C SER A 145 -0.49 9.91 8.40
N SER A 146 -1.39 9.56 7.48
CA SER A 146 -2.83 9.85 7.49
C SER A 146 -3.22 11.33 7.33
N PHE A 147 -3.80 11.67 6.17
CA PHE A 147 -4.70 12.80 6.07
C PHE A 147 -6.09 12.35 6.50
N SER A 148 -6.29 12.18 7.81
CA SER A 148 -7.66 12.16 8.32
C SER A 148 -8.12 13.60 8.50
N LYS A 149 -9.42 13.85 8.36
CA LYS A 149 -10.07 15.17 8.55
C LYS A 149 -9.74 15.85 9.91
N HIS A 150 -9.08 15.13 10.83
CA HIS A 150 -8.82 15.50 12.22
C HIS A 150 -7.42 15.13 12.74
N GLY A 151 -6.46 14.71 11.89
CA GLY A 151 -5.18 14.17 12.34
C GLY A 151 -3.96 15.05 12.01
N THR A 152 -3.13 15.34 13.01
CA THR A 152 -1.78 15.91 12.84
C THR A 152 -0.79 14.78 12.53
N GLY A 153 -0.11 14.81 11.38
CA GLY A 153 0.92 13.82 11.01
C GLY A 153 2.17 13.88 11.90
N SER A 154 2.94 12.79 11.96
CA SER A 154 4.23 12.75 12.68
C SER A 154 5.42 13.07 11.77
N LEU A 155 6.29 13.98 12.22
CA LEU A 155 7.49 14.38 11.51
C LEU A 155 8.70 13.55 11.96
N GLY A 156 9.49 13.04 11.01
CA GLY A 156 10.79 12.41 11.27
C GLY A 156 11.92 13.06 10.47
N PHE A 157 13.02 13.43 11.13
CA PHE A 157 14.27 13.84 10.48
C PHE A 157 15.29 12.69 10.51
N VAL A 158 15.98 12.45 9.39
CA VAL A 158 17.11 11.50 9.35
C VAL A 158 18.39 12.18 8.91
N GLY A 159 19.45 11.94 9.68
CA GLY A 159 20.80 12.39 9.35
C GLY A 159 21.38 11.64 8.14
N PHE A 160 22.28 12.31 7.42
CA PHE A 160 22.91 11.80 6.20
C PHE A 160 23.58 10.43 6.38
N GLU A 161 24.18 10.16 7.53
CA GLU A 161 24.86 8.90 7.84
C GLU A 161 23.91 7.69 7.85
N ASP A 162 22.65 7.91 8.22
CA ASP A 162 21.61 6.87 8.23
C ASP A 162 20.88 6.76 6.90
N MET A 163 20.95 7.80 6.05
CA MET A 163 20.27 7.80 4.75
C MET A 163 20.71 6.62 3.90
N CYS A 164 22.01 6.36 3.74
CA CYS A 164 22.61 5.27 2.93
C CYS A 164 22.05 3.86 3.16
N LYS A 165 21.28 3.64 4.24
CA LYS A 165 20.65 2.36 4.58
C LYS A 165 19.34 2.12 3.82
N TYR A 166 18.70 3.15 3.27
CA TYR A 166 17.36 3.05 2.67
C TYR A 166 17.38 2.84 1.14
N LYS A 167 16.32 2.24 0.58
CA LYS A 167 16.14 1.88 -0.85
C LYS A 167 15.97 3.10 -1.77
N MET A 168 15.67 4.27 -1.22
CA MET A 168 15.12 5.45 -1.93
C MET A 168 16.02 6.71 -1.91
N LEU A 169 17.30 6.58 -2.23
CA LEU A 169 18.27 7.64 -1.93
C LEU A 169 18.85 8.38 -3.13
N SER A 170 18.29 8.21 -4.33
CA SER A 170 18.64 9.12 -5.42
C SER A 170 18.21 10.54 -5.05
N LYS A 171 19.00 11.53 -5.46
CA LYS A 171 18.71 12.95 -5.21
C LYS A 171 17.33 13.30 -5.78
N GLY A 172 16.55 14.11 -5.04
CA GLY A 172 15.22 14.57 -5.45
C GLY A 172 14.18 13.45 -5.61
N SER A 173 14.12 12.52 -4.67
CA SER A 173 13.12 11.44 -4.71
C SER A 173 11.89 11.75 -3.85
N ALA A 174 10.77 11.07 -4.07
CA ALA A 174 9.57 11.15 -3.25
C ALA A 174 8.81 9.83 -3.36
N TYR A 175 7.92 9.55 -2.39
CA TYR A 175 7.04 8.41 -2.53
C TYR A 175 5.63 8.64 -1.98
N ILE A 176 4.66 7.93 -2.55
CA ILE A 176 3.26 8.00 -2.18
C ILE A 176 2.80 6.59 -1.88
N ILE A 177 2.09 6.38 -0.76
CA ILE A 177 1.54 5.07 -0.36
C ILE A 177 0.02 5.16 -0.25
N ASP A 178 -0.67 4.34 -1.03
CA ASP A 178 -2.14 4.26 -0.96
C ASP A 178 -2.61 3.31 0.15
N THR A 179 -3.91 3.28 0.39
CA THR A 179 -4.54 2.36 1.35
C THR A 179 -4.42 0.88 1.00
N ASN A 180 -3.97 0.54 -0.21
CA ASN A 180 -3.72 -0.83 -0.64
C ASN A 180 -2.23 -1.19 -0.57
N LEU A 181 -1.37 -0.34 0.01
CA LEU A 181 0.07 -0.57 0.10
C LEU A 181 0.75 -0.66 -1.28
N ASN A 182 0.15 -0.03 -2.29
CA ASN A 182 0.85 0.33 -3.51
C ASN A 182 1.78 1.50 -3.19
N ILE A 183 2.95 1.53 -3.81
CA ILE A 183 3.91 2.63 -3.70
C ILE A 183 4.19 3.20 -5.07
N GLU A 184 4.06 4.52 -5.19
CA GLU A 184 4.65 5.28 -6.27
C GLU A 184 5.93 5.93 -5.78
N TYR A 185 7.01 5.77 -6.54
CA TYR A 185 8.26 6.46 -6.35
C TYR A 185 8.45 7.46 -7.47
N LEU A 186 8.80 8.68 -7.09
CA LEU A 186 9.23 9.72 -8.01
C LEU A 186 10.71 9.96 -7.76
N ARG A 187 11.52 10.00 -8.82
CA ARG A 187 12.96 10.27 -8.74
C ARG A 187 13.32 11.37 -9.71
N LEU A 188 14.03 12.39 -9.25
CA LEU A 188 14.57 13.43 -10.11
C LEU A 188 15.91 12.95 -10.70
N GLU A 189 15.89 12.54 -11.97
CA GLU A 189 17.08 12.13 -12.73
C GLU A 189 17.29 13.12 -13.88
N ASP A 190 18.50 13.66 -14.02
CA ASP A 190 18.85 14.62 -15.09
C ASP A 190 17.86 15.81 -15.23
N LYS A 191 17.30 16.27 -14.09
CA LYS A 191 16.27 17.33 -14.03
C LYS A 191 14.92 16.94 -14.67
N GLU A 192 14.63 15.65 -14.76
CA GLU A 192 13.33 15.11 -15.18
C GLU A 192 12.86 14.06 -14.17
N TYR A 193 11.54 13.92 -14.02
CA TYR A 193 10.99 12.91 -13.12
C TYR A 193 10.91 11.54 -13.78
N LYS A 194 11.35 10.52 -13.04
CA LYS A 194 11.02 9.12 -13.31
C LYS A 194 10.05 8.62 -12.27
N ILE A 195 8.91 8.14 -12.73
CA ILE A 195 7.88 7.52 -11.90
C ILE A 195 8.07 6.01 -12.01
N THR A 196 8.14 5.34 -10.86
CA THR A 196 8.14 3.86 -10.78
C THR A 196 7.14 3.40 -9.75
N HIS A 197 6.54 2.25 -9.98
CA HIS A 197 5.49 1.68 -9.14
C HIS A 197 5.98 0.36 -8.55
N GLU A 198 5.77 0.17 -7.26
CA GLU A 198 6.02 -1.10 -6.57
C GLU A 198 4.88 -1.42 -5.60
N THR A 199 4.85 -2.66 -5.12
CA THR A 199 3.95 -3.08 -4.06
C THR A 199 4.73 -3.37 -2.78
N LEU A 200 4.19 -2.92 -1.65
CA LEU A 200 4.80 -3.16 -0.35
C LEU A 200 4.22 -4.42 0.26
N ASN A 201 5.08 -5.32 0.72
CA ASN A 201 4.72 -6.35 1.68
C ASN A 201 5.45 -6.05 3.01
N PRO A 202 4.73 -5.62 4.06
CA PRO A 202 5.35 -5.22 5.33
C PRO A 202 6.06 -6.35 6.08
N ASP A 203 5.82 -7.61 5.68
CA ASP A 203 6.50 -8.76 6.29
C ASP A 203 7.90 -9.03 5.73
N LEU A 204 8.28 -8.37 4.63
CA LEU A 204 9.57 -8.58 3.96
C LEU A 204 10.64 -7.64 4.52
N GLU A 205 11.87 -8.12 4.72
CA GLU A 205 12.97 -7.29 5.27
C GLU A 205 13.26 -6.06 4.42
N GLU A 206 13.06 -6.15 3.10
CA GLU A 206 13.26 -5.06 2.16
C GLU A 206 12.34 -3.86 2.45
N SER A 207 11.19 -4.07 3.11
CA SER A 207 10.29 -2.99 3.51
C SER A 207 10.95 -2.04 4.52
N LYS A 208 11.78 -2.57 5.43
CA LYS A 208 12.50 -1.79 6.46
C LYS A 208 13.54 -0.84 5.88
N LEU A 209 13.88 -1.03 4.61
CA LEU A 209 14.75 -0.14 3.88
C LEU A 209 13.98 1.04 3.29
N ILE A 210 12.68 1.20 3.53
CA ILE A 210 11.92 2.40 3.14
C ILE A 210 11.87 3.35 4.34
N TYR A 211 12.39 4.56 4.17
CA TYR A 211 12.44 5.53 5.27
C TYR A 211 11.04 5.96 5.71
N GLY A 212 10.78 6.00 7.02
CA GLY A 212 9.49 6.44 7.59
C GLY A 212 8.34 5.44 7.40
N ILE A 213 8.62 4.25 6.86
CA ILE A 213 7.59 3.24 6.61
C ILE A 213 6.95 2.73 7.91
N ASP A 214 7.71 2.68 9.00
CA ASP A 214 7.25 2.26 10.32
C ASP A 214 6.15 3.17 10.89
N ASP A 215 6.13 4.45 10.49
CA ASP A 215 5.13 5.43 10.90
C ASP A 215 3.85 5.38 10.03
N VAL A 216 3.93 4.70 8.88
CA VAL A 216 2.86 4.63 7.86
C VAL A 216 2.15 3.27 7.86
N VAL A 217 2.90 2.21 8.19
CA VAL A 217 2.43 0.84 8.11
C VAL A 217 2.74 0.13 9.41
N THR A 218 1.74 -0.56 9.95
CA THR A 218 1.92 -1.38 11.15
C THR A 218 2.82 -2.57 10.81
N HIS A 219 4.08 -2.49 11.24
CA HIS A 219 5.01 -3.62 11.21
C HIS A 219 4.71 -4.53 12.38
N THR A 220 4.28 -5.75 12.09
CA THR A 220 3.89 -6.66 13.17
C THR A 220 4.96 -7.69 13.54
N TYR A 221 6.22 -7.43 13.19
CA TYR A 221 7.36 -8.29 13.49
C TYR A 221 8.21 -7.74 14.63
N SER A 222 7.90 -8.16 15.85
CA SER A 222 8.89 -8.20 16.92
C SER A 222 8.99 -9.62 17.45
N THR A 223 10.13 -10.27 17.20
CA THR A 223 10.62 -11.49 17.85
C THR A 223 9.85 -12.80 17.62
N TYR A 224 10.61 -13.90 17.70
CA TYR A 224 10.28 -15.27 17.29
C TYR A 224 9.04 -15.93 17.95
N ASP A 225 8.29 -15.20 18.79
CA ASP A 225 7.18 -15.72 19.59
C ASP A 225 5.78 -15.22 19.19
N ASN A 226 5.65 -14.34 18.20
CA ASN A 226 4.33 -13.84 17.76
C ASN A 226 3.65 -14.78 16.75
N VAL A 227 3.00 -15.83 17.26
CA VAL A 227 2.17 -16.78 16.50
C VAL A 227 0.92 -16.12 15.87
N GLY A 228 0.69 -14.82 16.10
CA GLY A 228 -0.57 -14.14 15.80
C GLY A 228 -0.47 -12.85 15.00
N THR A 229 0.55 -12.62 14.16
CA THR A 229 0.62 -11.40 13.34
C THR A 229 1.19 -11.62 11.91
N GLY A 230 1.11 -10.60 11.06
CA GLY A 230 1.60 -10.61 9.66
C GLY A 230 0.50 -10.68 8.60
N TYR A 231 0.91 -10.67 7.33
CA TYR A 231 0.04 -10.70 6.18
C TYR A 231 0.02 -12.09 5.50
N ILE A 232 -1.09 -12.38 4.82
CA ILE A 232 -1.18 -13.42 3.80
C ILE A 232 -1.09 -12.73 2.44
N HIS A 233 -0.08 -13.05 1.65
CA HIS A 233 0.10 -12.54 0.30
C HIS A 233 -0.25 -13.61 -0.72
N LEU A 234 -1.30 -13.35 -1.52
CA LEU A 234 -1.83 -14.22 -2.56
C LEU A 234 -1.76 -13.53 -3.92
N GLN A 235 -1.53 -14.28 -4.98
CA GLN A 235 -1.59 -13.79 -6.36
C GLN A 235 -2.37 -14.78 -7.23
N PRO A 236 -3.20 -14.30 -8.18
CA PRO A 236 -3.88 -15.17 -9.14
C PRO A 236 -2.90 -16.10 -9.86
N ASP A 237 -3.32 -17.35 -10.03
CA ASP A 237 -2.61 -18.43 -10.72
C ASP A 237 -1.23 -18.78 -10.14
N ASN A 238 -0.91 -18.26 -8.96
CA ASN A 238 0.34 -18.53 -8.25
C ASN A 238 0.14 -19.63 -7.18
N LEU A 239 0.88 -20.72 -7.33
CA LEU A 239 0.88 -21.86 -6.40
C LEU A 239 1.68 -21.63 -5.12
N ILE A 240 2.26 -20.44 -4.96
CA ILE A 240 3.03 -20.06 -3.77
C ILE A 240 2.38 -18.81 -3.19
N TYR A 241 1.88 -18.92 -1.97
CA TYR A 241 1.55 -17.75 -1.16
C TYR A 241 2.65 -17.49 -0.15
N THR A 242 2.68 -16.28 0.38
CA THR A 242 3.55 -15.94 1.52
C THR A 242 2.69 -15.66 2.74
N ILE A 243 2.98 -16.30 3.87
CA ILE A 243 2.41 -15.94 5.17
C ILE A 243 3.55 -15.43 6.03
N ALA A 244 3.45 -14.19 6.49
CA ALA A 244 4.41 -13.65 7.45
C ALA A 244 5.85 -13.84 6.90
N GLY A 245 6.07 -13.38 5.67
CA GLY A 245 7.33 -13.52 4.94
C GLY A 245 7.72 -14.95 4.48
N LYS A 246 7.03 -16.00 4.93
CA LYS A 246 7.35 -17.40 4.60
C LYS A 246 6.55 -17.92 3.42
N ARG A 247 7.26 -18.45 2.41
CA ARG A 247 6.65 -19.07 1.21
C ARG A 247 6.07 -20.44 1.54
N ILE A 248 4.81 -20.66 1.15
CA ILE A 248 4.09 -21.92 1.34
C ILE A 248 3.44 -22.32 0.01
N LYS A 249 3.56 -23.61 -0.33
CA LYS A 249 2.86 -24.17 -1.49
C LYS A 249 1.37 -24.23 -1.20
N TYR A 250 0.59 -23.75 -2.15
CA TYR A 250 -0.85 -23.64 -2.05
C TYR A 250 -1.50 -24.27 -3.27
N TYR A 251 -2.41 -25.20 -3.01
CA TYR A 251 -3.13 -25.89 -4.06
C TYR A 251 -4.57 -26.14 -3.62
N PRO A 252 -5.57 -25.76 -4.42
CA PRO A 252 -5.46 -25.14 -5.74
C PRO A 252 -4.93 -23.69 -5.69
N PRO A 253 -4.35 -23.18 -6.80
CA PRO A 253 -3.93 -21.80 -6.84
C PRO A 253 -5.14 -20.87 -6.70
N PRO A 254 -4.97 -19.64 -6.19
CA PRO A 254 -6.00 -18.61 -6.29
C PRO A 254 -6.34 -18.40 -7.77
N THR A 255 -7.62 -18.33 -8.13
CA THR A 255 -8.03 -18.21 -9.54
C THR A 255 -9.10 -17.14 -9.69
N LEU A 256 -9.11 -16.44 -10.82
CA LEU A 256 -10.18 -15.50 -11.13
C LEU A 256 -11.39 -16.25 -11.70
N LYS A 257 -12.56 -16.04 -11.12
CA LYS A 257 -13.85 -16.53 -11.64
C LYS A 257 -14.92 -15.48 -11.41
N ASP A 258 -15.69 -15.18 -12.46
CA ASP A 258 -16.77 -14.17 -12.42
C ASP A 258 -16.28 -12.79 -11.91
N GLY A 259 -15.02 -12.43 -12.22
CA GLY A 259 -14.39 -11.19 -11.77
C GLY A 259 -13.99 -11.17 -10.28
N GLN A 260 -14.16 -12.28 -9.55
CA GLN A 260 -13.74 -12.43 -8.15
C GLN A 260 -12.51 -13.33 -8.03
N LEU A 261 -11.62 -13.00 -7.10
CA LEU A 261 -10.53 -13.90 -6.73
C LEU A 261 -11.07 -15.02 -5.84
N MET A 262 -11.03 -16.23 -6.36
CA MET A 262 -11.44 -17.45 -5.69
C MET A 262 -10.22 -18.11 -5.06
N VAL A 263 -10.37 -18.53 -3.81
CA VAL A 263 -9.29 -19.13 -3.00
C VAL A 263 -9.80 -20.42 -2.37
N GLY A 264 -8.90 -21.38 -2.13
CA GLY A 264 -9.24 -22.58 -1.34
C GLY A 264 -9.78 -22.20 0.04
N LEU A 265 -10.81 -22.92 0.51
CA LEU A 265 -11.45 -22.68 1.80
C LEU A 265 -10.46 -22.70 2.97
N GLU A 266 -9.41 -23.53 2.90
CA GLU A 266 -8.39 -23.66 3.95
C GLU A 266 -7.70 -22.33 4.30
N ILE A 267 -7.78 -21.31 3.44
CA ILE A 267 -7.24 -19.99 3.73
C ILE A 267 -7.90 -19.34 4.96
N VAL A 268 -9.16 -19.68 5.26
CA VAL A 268 -9.86 -19.10 6.42
C VAL A 268 -9.20 -19.50 7.73
N GLU A 269 -8.52 -20.66 7.79
CA GLU A 269 -7.70 -21.03 8.94
C GLU A 269 -6.52 -20.07 9.15
N LYS A 270 -5.95 -19.59 8.05
CA LYS A 270 -4.83 -18.66 8.09
C LYS A 270 -5.27 -17.24 8.45
N MET A 271 -6.56 -16.95 8.27
CA MET A 271 -7.26 -15.75 8.74
C MET A 271 -7.75 -15.87 10.20
N GLY A 272 -7.50 -17.00 10.87
CA GLY A 272 -7.86 -17.21 12.28
C GLY A 272 -9.26 -17.80 12.51
N ALA A 273 -9.94 -18.28 11.47
CA ALA A 273 -11.18 -19.02 11.59
C ALA A 273 -10.93 -20.54 11.68
N PHE A 274 -11.95 -21.30 12.06
CA PHE A 274 -12.00 -22.75 11.91
C PHE A 274 -13.06 -23.08 10.88
N HIS A 275 -12.87 -24.16 10.11
CA HIS A 275 -13.93 -24.65 9.25
C HIS A 275 -14.13 -26.15 9.38
N GLU A 276 -15.37 -26.58 9.26
CA GLU A 276 -15.75 -27.99 9.23
C GLU A 276 -16.76 -28.24 8.12
N ARG A 277 -16.72 -29.43 7.53
CA ARG A 277 -17.75 -29.86 6.59
C ARG A 277 -18.92 -30.45 7.37
N ILE A 278 -20.13 -30.01 7.10
CA ILE A 278 -21.34 -30.62 7.66
C ILE A 278 -21.51 -31.99 7.00
N LYS A 279 -21.50 -33.04 7.83
CA LYS A 279 -21.48 -34.43 7.40
C LYS A 279 -22.59 -34.72 6.38
N ASP A 280 -22.24 -35.44 5.31
CA ASP A 280 -23.15 -35.88 4.25
C ASP A 280 -23.86 -34.74 3.47
N THR A 281 -23.37 -33.49 3.59
CA THR A 281 -23.87 -32.34 2.84
C THR A 281 -22.77 -31.71 1.96
N LYS A 282 -23.16 -30.68 1.19
CA LYS A 282 -22.24 -29.75 0.51
C LYS A 282 -21.96 -28.49 1.33
N GLU A 283 -22.32 -28.51 2.60
CA GLU A 283 -22.25 -27.34 3.47
C GLU A 283 -20.95 -27.34 4.27
N TYR A 284 -20.42 -26.14 4.48
CA TYR A 284 -19.28 -25.88 5.33
C TYR A 284 -19.66 -24.83 6.37
N ARG A 285 -19.35 -25.14 7.62
CA ARG A 285 -19.47 -24.20 8.73
C ARG A 285 -18.10 -23.61 9.02
N ILE A 286 -18.04 -22.30 9.15
CA ILE A 286 -16.82 -21.53 9.36
C ILE A 286 -17.06 -20.63 10.58
N VAL A 287 -16.21 -20.73 11.59
CA VAL A 287 -16.37 -20.03 12.85
C VAL A 287 -15.11 -19.26 13.18
N LYS A 288 -15.25 -17.97 13.50
CA LYS A 288 -14.14 -17.14 13.99
C LYS A 288 -14.51 -16.50 15.31
N ALA A 289 -13.60 -16.59 16.27
CA ALA A 289 -13.72 -15.91 17.56
C ALA A 289 -12.70 -14.78 17.61
N ASP A 290 -13.22 -13.56 17.75
CA ASP A 290 -12.47 -12.32 17.70
C ASP A 290 -12.58 -11.62 19.06
N LYS A 291 -11.44 -11.25 19.65
CA LYS A 291 -11.39 -10.49 20.91
C LYS A 291 -10.99 -9.03 20.64
N PRO A 292 -11.93 -8.06 20.72
CA PRO A 292 -11.58 -6.65 20.61
C PRO A 292 -10.70 -6.20 21.77
N VAL A 293 -9.91 -5.15 21.53
CA VAL A 293 -9.03 -4.53 22.55
C VAL A 293 -9.85 -4.11 23.78
N HIS A 294 -11.06 -3.62 23.53
CA HIS A 294 -12.04 -3.26 24.54
C HIS A 294 -13.38 -3.91 24.18
N GLY A 295 -13.83 -4.89 24.96
CA GLY A 295 -15.15 -5.50 24.78
C GLY A 295 -15.19 -7.02 24.95
N PRO A 296 -16.38 -7.62 24.80
CA PRO A 296 -16.56 -9.06 24.84
C PRO A 296 -16.02 -9.73 23.58
N ILE A 297 -15.70 -11.03 23.68
CA ILE A 297 -15.37 -11.85 22.51
C ILE A 297 -16.59 -11.91 21.58
N THR A 298 -16.38 -11.60 20.31
CA THR A 298 -17.37 -11.74 19.25
C THR A 298 -17.15 -13.04 18.51
N ILE A 299 -18.21 -13.81 18.28
CA ILE A 299 -18.16 -15.04 17.49
C ILE A 299 -18.91 -14.77 16.19
N THR A 300 -18.26 -15.03 15.07
CA THR A 300 -18.90 -15.03 13.74
C THR A 300 -19.10 -16.48 13.32
N ASP A 301 -20.33 -16.86 12.98
CA ASP A 301 -20.70 -18.17 12.47
C ASP A 301 -21.22 -18.03 11.03
N ILE A 302 -20.53 -18.66 10.08
CA ILE A 302 -20.84 -18.62 8.66
C ILE A 302 -21.10 -20.05 8.18
N THR A 303 -22.26 -20.29 7.59
CA THR A 303 -22.54 -21.51 6.85
C THR A 303 -22.65 -21.20 5.37
N ILE A 304 -21.93 -21.94 4.53
CA ILE A 304 -22.03 -21.86 3.07
C ILE A 304 -22.41 -23.20 2.47
N THR A 305 -23.07 -23.16 1.33
CA THR A 305 -23.39 -24.34 0.51
C THR A 305 -22.63 -24.27 -0.80
N ILE A 306 -21.77 -25.26 -1.09
CA ILE A 306 -21.03 -25.28 -2.36
C ILE A 306 -22.01 -25.44 -3.55
N GLY A 307 -21.90 -24.53 -4.51
CA GLY A 307 -22.80 -24.42 -5.66
C GLY A 307 -23.90 -23.37 -5.51
N GLU A 308 -24.00 -22.71 -4.35
CA GLU A 308 -25.01 -21.68 -4.09
C GLU A 308 -24.36 -20.31 -3.85
N LYS A 309 -24.99 -19.24 -4.35
CA LYS A 309 -24.50 -17.86 -4.21
C LYS A 309 -24.84 -17.23 -2.86
N LYS A 310 -25.11 -18.03 -1.83
CA LYS A 310 -25.63 -17.59 -0.54
C LYS A 310 -24.82 -18.16 0.62
N ALA A 311 -24.78 -17.40 1.70
CA ALA A 311 -24.26 -17.80 3.00
C ALA A 311 -25.28 -17.46 4.10
N ILE A 312 -25.26 -18.21 5.20
CA ILE A 312 -25.94 -17.85 6.44
C ILE A 312 -24.88 -17.33 7.40
N VAL A 313 -24.98 -16.07 7.82
CA VAL A 313 -24.04 -15.39 8.71
C VAL A 313 -24.78 -14.99 9.97
N ASP A 314 -24.41 -15.56 11.11
CA ASP A 314 -25.04 -15.30 12.40
C ASP A 314 -26.57 -15.46 12.36
N GLY A 315 -27.05 -16.44 11.57
CA GLY A 315 -28.46 -16.74 11.35
C GLY A 315 -29.18 -15.90 10.28
N GLN A 316 -28.47 -14.99 9.59
CA GLN A 316 -29.03 -14.14 8.53
C GLN A 316 -28.50 -14.51 7.15
N GLU A 317 -29.35 -14.43 6.12
CA GLU A 317 -28.91 -14.65 4.74
C GLU A 317 -27.99 -13.52 4.24
N TYR A 318 -26.91 -13.90 3.56
CA TYR A 318 -25.98 -13.01 2.87
C TYR A 318 -25.74 -13.52 1.44
N GLU A 319 -25.90 -12.66 0.44
CA GLU A 319 -25.59 -13.01 -0.96
C GLU A 319 -24.09 -12.82 -1.23
N LEU A 320 -23.42 -13.90 -1.62
CA LEU A 320 -22.01 -13.89 -1.98
C LEU A 320 -21.79 -13.19 -3.32
N SER A 321 -20.62 -12.62 -3.54
CA SER A 321 -20.22 -11.99 -4.80
C SER A 321 -20.03 -13.01 -5.94
N ALA A 322 -19.61 -14.23 -5.62
CA ALA A 322 -19.47 -15.35 -6.56
C ALA A 322 -19.89 -16.68 -5.93
N ILE A 323 -20.22 -17.66 -6.77
CA ILE A 323 -20.68 -18.99 -6.34
C ILE A 323 -19.47 -19.84 -5.89
N PRO A 324 -19.40 -20.28 -4.62
CA PRO A 324 -18.41 -21.25 -4.18
C PRO A 324 -18.53 -22.55 -4.97
N TYR A 325 -17.40 -23.17 -5.31
CA TYR A 325 -17.37 -24.36 -6.16
C TYR A 325 -16.24 -25.30 -5.76
N TYR A 326 -16.31 -26.55 -6.17
CA TYR A 326 -15.18 -27.47 -6.04
C TYR A 326 -14.20 -27.26 -7.19
N TYR A 327 -12.94 -26.98 -6.85
CA TYR A 327 -11.84 -27.12 -7.78
C TYR A 327 -11.47 -28.60 -7.88
N THR A 328 -11.80 -29.20 -9.01
CA THR A 328 -11.56 -30.62 -9.27
C THR A 328 -10.40 -30.76 -10.25
N VAL A 329 -9.28 -31.31 -9.78
CA VAL A 329 -8.25 -31.85 -10.68
C VAL A 329 -8.31 -33.36 -10.57
N LYS A 330 -8.91 -33.99 -11.60
CA LYS A 330 -8.98 -35.44 -11.66
C LYS A 330 -7.56 -36.01 -11.58
N PRO A 331 -7.28 -37.00 -10.71
CA PRO A 331 -8.24 -37.85 -10.00
C PRO A 331 -8.39 -37.58 -8.48
N TYR A 332 -7.91 -36.47 -7.91
CA TYR A 332 -7.87 -36.30 -6.45
C TYR A 332 -8.46 -34.98 -5.94
N ASN A 333 -9.21 -35.14 -4.84
CA ASN A 333 -9.77 -34.17 -3.89
C ASN A 333 -10.50 -32.95 -4.49
N ASP A 334 -11.81 -32.91 -4.22
CA ASP A 334 -12.63 -31.73 -4.42
C ASP A 334 -12.23 -30.67 -3.37
N ASN A 335 -11.50 -29.64 -3.80
CA ASN A 335 -11.09 -28.54 -2.94
C ASN A 335 -12.12 -27.41 -3.05
N PRO A 336 -12.88 -27.08 -1.99
CA PRO A 336 -13.86 -26.00 -2.04
C PRO A 336 -13.14 -24.65 -2.21
N MET A 337 -13.62 -23.87 -3.17
CA MET A 337 -13.17 -22.53 -3.50
C MET A 337 -14.22 -21.51 -3.07
N ILE A 338 -13.79 -20.42 -2.44
CA ILE A 338 -14.63 -19.35 -1.91
C ILE A 338 -14.19 -17.98 -2.44
N PRO A 339 -15.10 -16.99 -2.56
CA PRO A 339 -14.76 -15.63 -2.97
C PRO A 339 -13.97 -14.91 -1.86
N LEU A 340 -12.69 -14.59 -2.11
CA LEU A 340 -11.80 -14.04 -1.10
C LEU A 340 -12.34 -12.76 -0.45
N ARG A 341 -12.87 -11.84 -1.26
CA ARG A 341 -13.32 -10.52 -0.78
C ARG A 341 -14.47 -10.62 0.22
N ASP A 342 -15.45 -11.49 -0.06
CA ASP A 342 -16.57 -11.71 0.86
C ASP A 342 -16.06 -12.28 2.18
N PHE A 343 -15.16 -13.26 2.13
CA PHE A 343 -14.69 -13.92 3.34
C PHE A 343 -13.76 -13.05 4.18
N CYS A 344 -12.93 -12.20 3.57
CA CYS A 344 -12.22 -11.16 4.32
C CYS A 344 -13.20 -10.22 5.04
N TYR A 345 -14.26 -9.77 4.36
CA TYR A 345 -15.28 -8.92 4.96
C TYR A 345 -16.05 -9.62 6.09
N LEU A 346 -16.56 -10.83 5.83
CA LEU A 346 -17.36 -11.59 6.79
C LEU A 346 -16.55 -11.99 8.03
N LEU A 347 -15.27 -12.32 7.86
CA LEU A 347 -14.35 -12.66 8.94
C LEU A 347 -13.66 -11.43 9.54
N ASN A 348 -14.02 -10.21 9.14
CA ASN A 348 -13.44 -8.97 9.66
C ASN A 348 -11.90 -8.93 9.54
N ASN A 349 -11.36 -9.42 8.42
CA ASN A 349 -9.96 -9.31 8.05
C ASN A 349 -9.81 -8.19 7.00
N LYS A 350 -8.86 -7.27 7.22
CA LYS A 350 -8.59 -6.22 6.25
C LYS A 350 -7.87 -6.79 5.04
N LEU A 351 -8.39 -6.45 3.87
CA LEU A 351 -7.90 -6.88 2.56
C LEU A 351 -7.40 -5.67 1.79
N HIS A 352 -6.11 -5.70 1.44
CA HIS A 352 -5.48 -4.77 0.51
C HIS A 352 -5.44 -5.42 -0.88
N TRP A 353 -6.10 -4.80 -1.85
CA TRP A 353 -6.07 -5.25 -3.24
C TRP A 353 -5.08 -4.40 -4.03
N ARG A 354 -3.98 -4.99 -4.47
CA ARG A 354 -2.86 -4.30 -5.10
C ARG A 354 -2.99 -4.33 -6.60
N ALA A 355 -3.36 -3.20 -7.20
CA ALA A 355 -3.55 -3.10 -8.64
C ALA A 355 -2.23 -3.25 -9.42
N ILE A 356 -1.10 -2.77 -8.87
CA ILE A 356 0.21 -2.76 -9.54
C ILE A 356 0.67 -4.17 -9.91
N ASP A 357 0.53 -5.15 -9.01
CA ASP A 357 0.97 -6.54 -9.23
C ASP A 357 -0.19 -7.56 -9.23
N SER A 358 -1.43 -7.06 -9.21
CA SER A 358 -2.66 -7.85 -9.17
C SER A 358 -2.70 -8.87 -8.04
N SER A 359 -2.21 -8.50 -6.85
CA SER A 359 -2.14 -9.40 -5.71
C SER A 359 -2.98 -8.93 -4.52
N ALA A 360 -3.27 -9.85 -3.60
CA ALA A 360 -4.04 -9.63 -2.41
C ALA A 360 -3.13 -9.74 -1.17
N LEU A 361 -3.23 -8.79 -0.26
CA LEU A 361 -2.62 -8.84 1.07
C LEU A 361 -3.72 -8.82 2.12
N ILE A 362 -3.74 -9.84 2.99
CA ILE A 362 -4.76 -10.01 4.03
C ILE A 362 -4.08 -9.87 5.39
N GLU A 363 -4.54 -8.96 6.23
CA GLU A 363 -4.12 -8.86 7.62
C GLU A 363 -4.62 -10.10 8.40
N ARG A 364 -3.71 -10.91 8.95
CA ARG A 364 -4.08 -12.20 9.58
C ARG A 364 -4.84 -12.04 10.89
N PHE A 365 -4.46 -11.05 11.69
CA PHE A 365 -5.04 -10.79 13.01
C PHE A 365 -5.02 -9.28 13.26
N MET A 366 -6.20 -8.65 13.21
CA MET A 366 -6.35 -7.24 13.53
C MET A 366 -6.71 -7.05 15.00
N GLN A 367 -6.28 -5.93 15.59
CA GLN A 367 -6.99 -5.38 16.75
C GLN A 367 -8.39 -4.98 16.28
N ILE A 368 -9.41 -5.69 16.77
CA ILE A 368 -10.79 -5.54 16.28
C ILE A 368 -11.39 -4.21 16.76
N TYR A 369 -11.84 -3.40 15.79
CA TYR A 369 -12.88 -2.39 15.98
C TYR A 369 -14.26 -3.05 15.72
N PRO A 370 -15.35 -2.55 16.32
CA PRO A 370 -16.69 -3.14 16.12
C PRO A 370 -17.01 -3.32 14.63
N ARG A 371 -17.49 -4.52 14.26
CA ARG A 371 -17.88 -4.84 12.87
C ARG A 371 -18.90 -3.81 12.38
N GLU A 372 -18.68 -3.24 11.19
CA GLU A 372 -19.71 -2.43 10.54
C GLU A 372 -20.96 -3.29 10.30
N PRO A 373 -22.17 -2.73 10.45
CA PRO A 373 -23.39 -3.47 10.17
C PRO A 373 -23.34 -4.01 8.74
N LEU A 374 -23.88 -5.22 8.55
CA LEU A 374 -24.00 -5.83 7.22
C LEU A 374 -24.59 -4.79 6.25
N PRO A 375 -23.99 -4.57 5.07
CA PRO A 375 -24.51 -3.61 4.11
C PRO A 375 -25.96 -3.98 3.82
N LYS A 376 -26.86 -3.07 4.18
CA LYS A 376 -28.27 -3.20 3.80
C LYS A 376 -28.32 -2.97 2.29
N LYS A 377 -28.73 -3.98 1.55
CA LYS A 377 -29.17 -3.82 0.16
C LYS A 377 -30.68 -3.68 0.13
#